data_AF-A0A4Y2T614-F1
#
_entry.id   AF-A0A4Y2T614-F1
#
_cell.length_a   1.000
_cell.length_b   1.000
_cell.length_c   1.000
_cell.angle_alpha   90.00
_cell.angle_beta   90.00
_cell.angle_gamma   90.00
#
_symmetry.space_group_name_H-M   'P 1'
#
loop_
_entity.id
_entity.type
_entity.pdbx_description
1 polymer ?
#
loop_
_entity_poly.entity_id
_entity_poly.type
_entity_poly.pdbx_seq_one_letter_code
_entity_poly.pdbx_strand_id
1 'polypeptide(L)'
;MVTANIDVEDGLVNVAIGILRHIGLNIDLEEEESESNKTKLVQLWIDFPSKDVGKLARVQSCPHVISKFHYINGSWMWTPVHPRTATINISSPAKCKHKQFPKFLAGVITVHKSHVATIDVIIYDNNKSQHNQ
;
A
#
# COMPACT_ATOMS: atom_id res chain seq x y z
N MET A 1 -1.85 1.02 6.33
CA MET A 1 -0.80 0.11 6.81
C MET A 1 -0.32 -0.76 5.67
N VAL A 2 0.98 -0.89 5.49
CA VAL A 2 1.61 -1.81 4.53
C VAL A 2 1.60 -3.22 5.14
N THR A 3 1.23 -4.24 4.36
CA THR A 3 1.06 -5.62 4.86
C THR A 3 2.19 -6.58 4.49
N ALA A 4 3.20 -6.10 3.77
CA ALA A 4 4.32 -6.89 3.32
C ALA A 4 5.57 -6.02 3.19
N ASN A 5 6.75 -6.61 3.36
CA ASN A 5 8.00 -5.92 3.08
C ASN A 5 8.09 -5.62 1.59
N ILE A 6 7.99 -4.34 1.23
CA ILE A 6 8.14 -3.87 -0.16
C ILE A 6 9.62 -3.68 -0.45
N ASP A 7 10.26 -2.83 0.34
CA ASP A 7 11.69 -2.53 0.32
C ASP A 7 12.12 -2.24 1.76
N VAL A 8 12.96 -3.12 2.30
CA VAL A 8 13.40 -3.04 3.71
C VAL A 8 14.43 -1.94 3.89
N GLU A 9 15.32 -1.75 2.91
CA GLU A 9 16.35 -0.70 2.93
C GLU A 9 15.72 0.69 2.85
N ASP A 10 14.62 0.81 2.11
CA ASP A 10 13.84 2.05 2.00
C ASP A 10 12.80 2.21 3.13
N GLY A 11 12.80 1.37 4.15
CA GLY A 11 11.87 1.46 5.29
C GLY A 11 10.40 1.15 4.94
N LEU A 12 10.09 0.71 3.72
CA LEU A 12 8.76 0.26 3.28
C LEU A 12 8.52 -1.18 3.74
N VAL A 13 8.52 -1.36 5.05
CA VAL A 13 8.37 -2.64 5.73
C VAL A 13 6.91 -2.97 6.04
N ASN A 14 6.67 -4.23 6.36
CA ASN A 14 5.40 -4.66 6.94
C ASN A 14 5.08 -3.81 8.18
N VAL A 15 3.80 -3.45 8.34
CA VAL A 15 3.30 -2.58 9.40
C VAL A 15 3.70 -1.10 9.24
N ALA A 16 4.36 -0.68 8.15
CA ALA A 16 4.53 0.75 7.89
C ALA A 16 3.15 1.44 7.74
N ILE A 17 2.88 2.47 8.57
CA ILE A 17 1.60 3.18 8.59
C ILE A 17 1.80 4.57 7.98
N GLY A 18 0.90 4.92 7.05
CA GLY A 18 0.84 6.24 6.44
C GLY A 18 -0.59 6.56 6.02
N ILE A 19 -0.79 7.81 5.63
CA ILE A 19 -2.08 8.37 5.22
C ILE A 19 -2.19 8.30 3.69
N LEU A 20 -3.25 7.69 3.17
CA LEU A 20 -3.52 7.70 1.74
C LEU A 20 -3.91 9.12 1.31
N ARG A 21 -3.14 9.72 0.40
CA ARG A 21 -3.37 11.09 -0.10
C ARG A 21 -3.98 11.13 -1.49
N HIS A 22 -3.55 10.22 -2.36
CA HIS A 22 -4.02 10.18 -3.74
C HIS A 22 -4.03 8.75 -4.30
N ILE A 23 -4.90 8.51 -5.28
CA ILE A 23 -5.04 7.23 -5.97
C ILE A 23 -4.79 7.48 -7.45
N GLY A 24 -3.68 6.95 -7.98
CA GLY A 24 -3.34 7.09 -9.39
C GLY A 24 -4.11 6.08 -10.25
N LEU A 25 -4.78 6.59 -11.29
CA LEU A 25 -5.60 5.81 -12.22
C LEU A 25 -4.95 5.77 -13.60
N ASN A 26 -5.24 4.71 -14.37
CA ASN A 26 -4.69 4.54 -15.71
C ASN A 26 -5.19 5.56 -16.74
N ILE A 27 -6.16 6.41 -16.38
CA ILE A 27 -6.67 7.49 -17.23
C ILE A 27 -5.56 8.56 -17.44
N ASP A 28 -4.58 8.62 -16.54
CA ASP A 28 -3.44 9.53 -16.64
C ASP A 28 -2.30 8.95 -17.50
N LEU A 29 -2.53 7.83 -18.21
CA LEU A 29 -1.56 7.12 -19.06
C LEU A 29 -2.23 6.83 -20.41
N GLU A 30 -2.47 7.86 -21.21
CA GLU A 30 -2.56 7.72 -22.66
C GLU A 30 -1.10 7.61 -23.13
N GLU A 31 -0.62 6.67 -23.94
CA GLU A 31 -1.21 5.87 -25.02
C GLU A 31 -0.49 4.50 -25.03
N GLU A 32 -1.22 3.39 -25.13
CA GLU A 32 -0.97 2.31 -26.09
C GLU A 32 -2.05 1.23 -25.94
N GLU A 33 -2.63 0.90 -27.09
CA GLU A 33 -3.85 0.14 -27.30
C GLU A 33 -3.86 -1.24 -26.65
N SER A 34 -4.96 -1.60 -25.97
CA SER A 34 -5.84 -2.73 -26.34
C SER A 34 -6.83 -3.09 -25.21
N GLU A 35 -8.11 -2.98 -25.54
CA GLU A 35 -9.24 -3.80 -25.07
C GLU A 35 -9.46 -3.99 -23.55
N SER A 36 -9.80 -2.91 -22.86
CA SER A 36 -11.06 -2.77 -22.09
C SER A 36 -10.97 -1.54 -21.22
N ASN A 37 -11.93 -0.62 -21.36
CA ASN A 37 -12.08 0.61 -20.58
C ASN A 37 -12.39 0.31 -19.10
N LYS A 38 -11.47 -0.32 -18.39
CA LYS A 38 -11.49 -0.46 -16.94
C LYS A 38 -10.46 0.50 -16.39
N THR A 39 -10.94 1.51 -15.68
CA THR A 39 -10.16 2.37 -14.79
C THR A 39 -9.27 1.50 -13.91
N LYS A 40 -8.02 1.27 -14.33
CA LYS A 40 -7.11 0.38 -13.62
C LYS A 40 -6.40 1.19 -12.57
N LEU A 41 -6.55 0.81 -11.31
CA LEU A 41 -5.76 1.36 -10.22
C LEU A 41 -4.29 1.01 -10.46
N VAL A 42 -3.46 2.04 -10.66
CA VAL A 42 -2.04 1.88 -11.00
C VAL A 42 -1.19 1.95 -9.74
N GLN A 43 -1.43 2.94 -8.90
CA GLN A 43 -0.59 3.24 -7.74
C GLN A 43 -1.36 3.99 -6.65
N LEU A 44 -0.87 3.90 -5.43
CA LEU A 44 -1.36 4.65 -4.28
C LEU A 44 -0.27 5.59 -3.80
N TRP A 45 -0.64 6.82 -3.48
CA TRP A 45 0.28 7.81 -2.93
C TRP A 45 0.04 7.93 -1.43
N ILE A 46 1.02 7.49 -0.66
CA ILE A 46 0.95 7.39 0.80
C ILE A 46 1.93 8.39 1.43
N ASP A 47 1.42 9.20 2.34
CA ASP A 47 2.18 10.11 3.17
C ASP A 47 2.57 9.39 4.47
N PHE A 48 3.86 9.08 4.62
CA PHE A 48 4.39 8.42 5.80
C PHE A 48 4.88 9.46 6.81
N PRO A 49 4.67 9.26 8.12
CA PRO A 49 5.13 10.21 9.14
C PRO A 49 6.65 10.43 9.14
N SER A 50 7.42 9.36 8.88
CA SER A 50 8.87 9.44 8.75
C SER A 50 9.26 9.77 7.31
N LYS A 51 10.13 10.77 7.15
CA LYS A 51 10.70 11.17 5.85
C LYS A 51 11.74 10.19 5.31
N ASP A 52 12.16 9.22 6.11
CA ASP A 52 13.15 8.22 5.69
C ASP A 52 12.47 7.02 5.02
N VAL A 53 11.22 6.72 5.40
CA VAL A 53 10.42 5.66 4.78
C VAL A 53 10.05 6.06 3.36
N GLY A 54 10.38 5.24 2.37
CA GLY A 54 9.97 5.43 0.97
C GLY A 54 10.80 6.46 0.19
N LYS A 55 11.98 6.82 0.68
CA LYS A 55 12.82 7.88 0.10
C LYS A 55 13.30 7.51 -1.29
N LEU A 56 13.79 6.29 -1.48
CA LEU A 56 14.24 5.79 -2.77
C LEU A 56 13.07 5.69 -3.74
N ALA A 57 11.92 5.17 -3.29
CA ALA A 57 10.70 5.11 -4.10
C ALA A 57 10.26 6.51 -4.58
N ARG A 58 10.33 7.52 -3.72
CA ARG A 58 10.05 8.92 -4.09
C ARG A 58 11.01 9.44 -5.16
N VAL A 59 12.31 9.23 -4.99
CA VAL A 59 13.33 9.67 -5.95
C VAL A 59 13.11 9.02 -7.31
N GLN A 60 12.86 7.71 -7.35
CA GLN A 60 12.58 6.98 -8.60
C GLN A 60 11.33 7.47 -9.32
N SER A 61 10.31 7.89 -8.55
CA SER A 61 9.06 8.41 -9.11
C SER A 61 9.10 9.90 -9.47
N CYS A 62 10.18 10.62 -9.14
CA CYS A 62 10.29 12.06 -9.35
C CYS A 62 9.99 12.50 -10.80
N PRO A 63 10.53 11.84 -11.86
CA PRO A 63 10.20 12.20 -13.24
C PRO A 63 8.70 12.12 -13.53
N HIS A 64 8.01 11.13 -12.94
CA HIS A 64 6.57 10.92 -13.11
C HIS A 64 5.73 11.96 -12.33
N VAL A 65 6.20 12.39 -11.16
CA VAL A 65 5.54 13.45 -10.38
C VAL A 65 5.68 14.80 -11.09
N ILE A 66 6.85 15.09 -11.66
CA ILE A 66 7.11 16.33 -12.41
C ILE A 66 6.20 16.41 -13.65
N SER A 67 6.06 15.32 -14.41
CA SER A 67 5.20 15.32 -15.60
C SER A 67 3.71 15.46 -15.27
N LYS A 68 3.29 15.16 -14.04
CA LYS A 68 1.89 15.19 -13.58
C LYS A 68 1.65 16.18 -12.44
N PHE A 69 2.46 17.23 -12.38
CA PHE A 69 2.53 18.20 -11.29
C PHE A 69 1.17 18.84 -10.93
N HIS A 70 0.24 18.92 -11.88
CA HIS A 70 -1.10 19.48 -11.65
C HIS A 70 -2.06 18.54 -10.90
N TYR A 71 -1.84 17.22 -10.92
CA TYR A 71 -2.78 16.21 -10.38
C TYR A 71 -2.35 15.67 -9.02
N ILE A 72 -1.05 15.47 -8.84
CA ILE A 72 -0.44 15.13 -7.56
C ILE A 72 -0.06 16.47 -6.96
N ASN A 73 -0.78 16.94 -5.95
CA ASN A 73 -0.71 18.28 -5.36
C ASN A 73 0.69 18.65 -4.79
N GLY A 74 1.71 18.74 -5.65
CA GLY A 74 3.08 19.19 -5.45
C GLY A 74 3.89 18.52 -4.34
N SER A 75 3.29 17.67 -3.50
CA SER A 75 3.95 17.16 -2.32
C SER A 75 4.90 16.03 -2.71
N TRP A 76 6.16 16.41 -2.93
CA TRP A 76 7.29 15.49 -3.08
C TRP A 76 7.48 14.57 -1.87
N MET A 77 6.65 14.65 -0.83
CA MET A 77 6.73 13.78 0.33
C MET A 77 5.85 12.54 0.22
N TRP A 78 4.99 12.43 -0.80
CA TRP A 78 4.15 11.25 -0.96
C TRP A 78 4.90 10.11 -1.63
N THR A 79 4.75 8.91 -1.09
CA THR A 79 5.44 7.72 -1.55
C THR A 79 4.51 6.89 -2.43
N PRO A 80 4.95 6.49 -3.64
CA PRO A 80 4.16 5.62 -4.49
C PRO A 80 4.22 4.17 -3.99
N VAL A 81 3.06 3.53 -3.90
CA VAL A 81 2.91 2.11 -3.57
C VAL A 81 2.12 1.40 -4.66
N HIS A 82 2.74 0.38 -5.24
CA HIS A 82 2.23 -0.36 -6.39
C HIS A 82 1.56 -1.68 -5.97
N PRO A 83 0.62 -2.23 -6.78
CA PRO A 83 0.06 -3.54 -6.52
C PRO A 83 1.12 -4.62 -6.76
N ARG A 84 1.13 -5.63 -5.88
CA ARG A 84 2.03 -6.78 -6.00
C ARG A 84 1.25 -8.01 -6.42
N THR A 85 1.89 -8.88 -7.19
CA THR A 85 1.34 -10.17 -7.58
C THR A 85 1.93 -11.24 -6.67
N ALA A 86 1.09 -11.86 -5.85
CA ALA A 86 1.43 -13.06 -5.11
C ALA A 86 1.01 -14.29 -5.93
N THR A 87 1.84 -15.34 -5.92
CA THR A 87 1.47 -16.64 -6.48
C THR A 87 1.27 -17.61 -5.33
N ILE A 88 0.06 -18.15 -5.23
CA ILE A 88 -0.36 -19.11 -4.20
C ILE A 88 -0.42 -20.47 -4.87
N ASN A 89 0.39 -21.41 -4.37
CA ASN A 89 0.31 -22.81 -4.81
C ASN A 89 -0.86 -23.47 -4.07
N ILE A 90 -1.88 -23.92 -4.82
CA ILE A 90 -3.05 -24.60 -4.26
C ILE A 90 -2.79 -26.12 -4.23
N SER A 91 -2.22 -26.65 -5.31
CA SER A 91 -1.81 -28.05 -5.44
C SER A 91 -0.67 -28.18 -6.46
N SER A 92 -0.04 -29.37 -6.58
CA SER A 92 1.09 -29.59 -7.51
C SER A 92 0.85 -29.09 -8.95
N PRO A 93 -0.35 -29.24 -9.56
CA PRO A 93 -0.63 -28.66 -10.88
C PRO A 93 -1.26 -27.26 -10.85
N ALA A 94 -1.83 -26.80 -9.73
CA ALA A 94 -2.66 -25.59 -9.70
C ALA A 94 -2.00 -24.43 -8.93
N LYS A 95 -1.82 -23.31 -9.62
CA LYS A 95 -1.33 -22.05 -9.06
C LYS A 95 -2.36 -20.94 -9.25
N CYS A 96 -2.64 -20.20 -8.19
CA CYS A 96 -3.45 -19.00 -8.23
C CYS A 96 -2.55 -17.76 -8.20
N LYS A 97 -2.79 -16.79 -9.08
CA LYS A 97 -2.12 -15.49 -9.04
C LYS A 97 -3.09 -14.46 -8.51
N HIS A 98 -2.69 -13.75 -7.46
CA HIS A 98 -3.47 -12.69 -6.86
C HIS A 98 -2.70 -11.38 -6.95
N LYS A 99 -3.24 -10.40 -7.67
CA LYS A 99 -2.68 -9.05 -7.77
C LYS A 99 -3.46 -8.10 -6.87
N GLN A 100 -2.82 -7.59 -5.83
CA GLN A 100 -3.43 -6.66 -4.88
C GLN A 100 -2.41 -5.66 -4.35
N PHE A 101 -2.86 -4.49 -3.93
CA PHE A 101 -2.03 -3.59 -3.14
C PHE A 101 -1.68 -4.23 -1.80
N PRO A 102 -0.41 -4.15 -1.34
CA PRO A 102 -0.02 -4.63 -0.02
C PRO A 102 -0.49 -3.63 1.05
N LYS A 103 -1.80 -3.37 1.13
CA LYS A 103 -2.40 -2.39 2.03
C LYS A 103 -3.49 -2.99 2.89
N PHE A 104 -3.62 -2.44 4.09
CA PHE A 104 -4.73 -2.65 5.00
C PHE A 104 -5.12 -1.33 5.66
N LEU A 105 -6.42 -1.15 5.95
CA LEU A 105 -6.91 -0.01 6.72
C LEU A 105 -6.31 -0.10 8.13
N ALA A 106 -5.57 0.92 8.55
CA ALA A 106 -4.83 0.89 9.81
C ALA A 106 -5.69 1.15 11.05
N GLY A 107 -6.99 1.45 10.89
CA GLY A 107 -7.84 1.89 11.99
C GLY A 107 -8.22 0.80 12.99
N VAL A 108 -8.23 -0.46 12.57
CA VAL A 108 -8.55 -1.62 13.43
C VAL A 108 -7.66 -2.78 13.03
N ILE A 109 -7.04 -3.43 14.01
CA ILE A 109 -6.26 -4.66 13.83
C ILE A 109 -6.72 -5.68 14.85
N THR A 110 -6.84 -6.95 14.46
CA THR A 110 -7.16 -8.01 15.43
C THR A 110 -5.93 -8.33 16.27
N VAL A 111 -6.13 -8.77 17.52
CA VAL A 111 -5.04 -9.15 18.44
C VAL A 111 -4.10 -10.17 17.82
N HIS A 112 -4.64 -11.16 17.10
CA HIS A 112 -3.83 -12.16 16.39
C HIS A 112 -2.94 -11.52 15.32
N LYS A 113 -3.38 -10.46 14.63
CA LYS A 113 -2.62 -9.81 13.55
C LYS A 113 -1.65 -8.75 14.06
N SER A 114 -1.87 -8.19 15.25
CA SER A 114 -0.90 -7.33 15.93
C SER A 114 0.14 -8.11 16.74
N HIS A 115 -0.03 -9.42 16.92
CA HIS A 115 0.96 -10.25 17.59
C HIS A 115 2.31 -10.13 16.87
N VAL A 116 3.36 -9.78 17.62
CA VAL A 116 4.74 -9.52 17.13
C VAL A 116 4.90 -8.16 16.39
N ALA A 117 3.85 -7.35 16.24
CA ALA A 117 3.97 -6.01 15.69
C ALA A 117 4.42 -5.00 16.76
N THR A 118 5.27 -4.04 16.36
CA THR A 118 5.57 -2.85 17.17
C THR A 118 4.67 -1.72 16.70
N ILE A 119 3.82 -1.20 17.59
CA ILE A 119 2.84 -0.15 17.29
C ILE A 119 2.97 0.93 18.36
N ASP A 120 3.21 2.18 17.95
CA ASP A 120 3.48 3.30 18.86
C ASP A 120 2.29 3.63 19.77
N VAL A 121 1.06 3.52 19.26
CA VAL A 121 -0.17 3.83 19.99
C VAL A 121 -1.22 2.77 19.73
N ILE A 122 -1.79 2.22 20.80
CA ILE A 122 -2.87 1.22 20.75
C ILE A 122 -4.09 1.72 21.53
N ILE A 123 -5.27 1.50 20.96
CA ILE A 123 -6.56 1.62 21.65
C ILE A 123 -7.18 0.23 21.62
N TYR A 124 -7.47 -0.33 22.79
CA TYR A 124 -7.98 -1.69 22.92
C TYR A 124 -9.46 -1.67 23.34
N ASP A 125 -10.33 -2.18 22.47
CA ASP A 125 -11.73 -2.43 22.79
C ASP A 125 -11.89 -3.87 23.30
N ASN A 126 -12.32 -4.00 24.56
CA ASN A 126 -12.56 -5.28 25.21
C ASN A 126 -14.06 -5.52 25.42
N ASN A 127 -14.73 -6.05 24.40
CA ASN A 127 -16.12 -6.45 24.51
C ASN A 127 -16.26 -7.74 25.34
N LYS A 128 -16.38 -7.59 26.66
CA LYS A 128 -16.53 -8.68 27.63
C LYS A 128 -17.76 -9.59 27.42
N SER A 129 -18.69 -9.22 26.55
CA SER A 129 -19.87 -10.03 26.20
C SER A 129 -19.53 -11.30 25.40
N GLN A 130 -18.33 -11.40 24.84
CA GLN A 130 -17.86 -12.55 24.04
C GLN A 130 -17.20 -13.66 24.88
N HIS A 131 -16.97 -13.45 26.19
CA HIS A 131 -16.23 -14.39 27.04
C HIS A 131 -17.14 -15.37 27.83
N ASN A 132 -18.47 -15.24 27.72
CA ASN A 132 -19.45 -16.08 28.43
C ASN A 132 -20.17 -17.08 27.52
N GLN A 133 -19.46 -17.74 26.61
CA GLN A 133 -19.95 -18.91 25.88
C GLN A 133 -18.94 -20.05 25.91
#